data_AF-A0A975SRG4-F1
#
_entry.id   AF-A0A975SRG4-F1
#
_cell.length_a   1.000
_cell.length_b   1.000
_cell.length_c   1.000
_cell.angle_alpha   90.00
_cell.angle_beta   90.00
_cell.angle_gamma   90.00
#
_symmetry.space_group_name_H-M   'P 1'
#
loop_
_entity.id
_entity.type
_entity.pdbx_description
1 polymer ?
#
loop_
_entity_poly.entity_id
_entity_poly.type
_entity_poly.pdbx_seq_one_letter_code
_entity_poly.pdbx_strand_id
1 'polypeptide(L)'
;MDTTWEDLSARLTPFIVEALPGSYLILSDIERPDVYVQMAFEAEKVIVEAVSDQFLDVSRQITEDQRIQLAELGWTPPEAAQGINWESPIAAPVSAQDARATAQRLVRTLRDVHAVPNPGRLIQRAWREWTPEAARMDPLPVDLGLAVAGQFSAPPTPVKVPWYKRLFGAGS
;
A
#
# COMPACT_ATOMS: atom_id res chain seq x y z
N MET A 1 8.76 23.17 -2.28
CA MET A 1 9.10 22.64 -0.94
C MET A 1 8.99 21.15 -1.05
N ASP A 2 9.98 20.43 -0.53
CA ASP A 2 9.96 18.97 -0.53
C ASP A 2 8.94 18.48 0.51
N THR A 3 8.16 17.47 0.14
CA THR A 3 7.13 16.87 1.00
C THR A 3 7.74 16.28 2.28
N THR A 4 7.23 16.66 3.45
CA THR A 4 7.59 16.05 4.75
C THR A 4 6.76 14.81 5.05
N TRP A 5 7.17 14.01 6.04
CA TRP A 5 6.41 12.83 6.47
C TRP A 5 5.04 13.22 7.03
N GLU A 6 4.98 14.36 7.72
CA GLU A 6 3.77 14.97 8.26
C GLU A 6 2.85 15.43 7.12
N ASP A 7 3.40 16.07 6.08
CA ASP A 7 2.63 16.46 4.88
C ASP A 7 2.04 15.24 4.17
N LEU A 8 2.85 14.18 4.00
CA LEU A 8 2.38 12.94 3.39
C LEU A 8 1.24 12.30 4.21
N SER A 9 1.39 12.20 5.53
CA SER A 9 0.34 11.68 6.40
C SER A 9 -0.92 12.55 6.34
N ALA A 10 -0.78 13.86 6.27
CA ALA A 10 -1.88 14.81 6.18
C ALA A 10 -2.64 14.68 4.86
N ARG A 11 -1.95 14.44 3.74
CA ARG A 11 -2.54 14.23 2.40
C ARG A 11 -3.14 12.85 2.22
N LEU A 12 -2.58 11.81 2.85
CA LEU A 12 -3.14 10.46 2.83
C LEU A 12 -4.49 10.38 3.55
N THR A 13 -4.68 11.15 4.62
CA THR A 13 -5.90 11.12 5.42
C THR A 13 -7.17 11.39 4.59
N PRO A 14 -7.32 12.54 3.89
CA PRO A 14 -8.50 12.79 3.06
C PRO A 14 -8.61 11.79 1.90
N PHE A 15 -7.49 11.37 1.29
CA PHE A 15 -7.51 10.34 0.26
C PHE A 15 -8.16 9.03 0.76
N ILE A 16 -7.79 8.56 1.95
CA ILE A 16 -8.35 7.32 2.53
C ILE A 16 -9.85 7.45 2.80
N VAL A 17 -10.31 8.63 3.23
CA VAL A 17 -11.74 8.89 3.50
C VAL A 17 -12.55 8.92 2.20
N GLU A 18 -12.00 9.49 1.13
CA GLU A 18 -12.72 9.81 -0.11
C GLU A 18 -12.61 8.73 -1.20
N ALA A 19 -11.63 7.83 -1.08
CA ALA A 19 -11.40 6.78 -2.07
C ALA A 19 -12.62 5.86 -2.21
N LEU A 20 -13.07 5.70 -3.46
CA LEU A 20 -14.22 4.84 -3.79
C LEU A 20 -13.80 3.36 -3.82
N PRO A 21 -14.75 2.42 -3.62
CA PRO A 21 -14.52 1.01 -3.91
C PRO A 21 -13.94 0.79 -5.31
N GLY A 22 -13.05 -0.19 -5.44
CA GLY A 22 -12.27 -0.45 -6.65
C GLY A 22 -11.07 0.47 -6.83
N SER A 23 -10.76 1.35 -5.87
CA SER A 23 -9.55 2.17 -5.89
C SER A 23 -8.35 1.42 -5.30
N TYR A 24 -7.16 1.73 -5.77
CA TYR A 24 -5.90 1.17 -5.29
C TYR A 24 -4.86 2.27 -5.12
N LEU A 25 -4.01 2.12 -4.10
CA LEU A 25 -2.82 2.95 -3.89
C LEU A 25 -1.65 2.06 -3.51
N ILE A 26 -0.50 2.26 -4.15
CA ILE A 26 0.80 1.73 -3.72
C ILE A 26 1.75 2.90 -3.53
N LEU A 27 2.46 2.91 -2.40
CA LEU A 27 3.62 3.75 -2.15
C LEU A 27 4.85 2.85 -2.06
N SER A 28 5.83 3.06 -2.94
CA SER A 28 7.06 2.26 -2.98
C SER A 28 8.30 3.13 -3.02
N ASP A 29 9.40 2.66 -2.45
CA ASP A 29 10.70 3.34 -2.54
C ASP A 29 11.28 3.24 -3.98
N ILE A 30 11.74 4.36 -4.53
CA ILE A 30 12.26 4.45 -5.91
C ILE A 30 13.47 3.54 -6.18
N GLU A 31 14.39 3.37 -5.22
CA GLU A 31 15.54 2.45 -5.41
C GLU A 31 15.30 1.06 -4.82
N ARG A 32 14.24 0.89 -4.03
CA ARG A 32 13.84 -0.39 -3.45
C ARG A 32 12.36 -0.63 -3.72
N PRO A 33 11.94 -0.91 -4.98
CA PRO A 33 10.52 -1.02 -5.33
C PRO A 33 9.79 -2.19 -4.64
N ASP A 34 10.55 -3.15 -4.11
CA ASP A 34 10.12 -4.23 -3.22
C ASP A 34 9.74 -3.73 -1.82
N VAL A 35 10.21 -2.56 -1.39
CA VAL A 35 9.77 -1.89 -0.16
C VAL A 35 8.54 -1.05 -0.46
N TYR A 36 7.37 -1.51 0.00
CA TYR A 36 6.11 -0.82 -0.23
C TYR A 36 5.10 -0.97 0.90
N VAL A 37 4.12 -0.07 0.87
CA VAL A 37 2.82 -0.21 1.52
C VAL A 37 1.72 -0.02 0.48
N GLN A 38 0.58 -0.67 0.66
CA GLN A 38 -0.52 -0.59 -0.29
C GLN A 38 -1.90 -0.60 0.37
N MET A 39 -2.87 -0.09 -0.38
CA MET A 39 -4.28 -0.12 -0.02
C MET A 39 -5.12 -0.57 -1.21
N ALA A 40 -6.08 -1.45 -0.95
CA ALA A 40 -7.17 -1.79 -1.86
C ALA A 40 -8.50 -1.44 -1.18
N PHE A 41 -9.27 -0.56 -1.82
CA PHE A 41 -10.55 -0.07 -1.31
C PHE A 41 -11.65 -1.00 -1.83
N GLU A 42 -12.19 -1.84 -0.95
CA GLU A 42 -13.34 -2.71 -1.25
C GLU A 42 -14.64 -2.06 -0.75
N ALA A 43 -15.79 -2.66 -1.06
CA ALA A 43 -17.08 -2.10 -0.68
C ALA A 43 -17.29 -2.04 0.86
N GLU A 44 -16.78 -3.03 1.59
CA GLU A 44 -17.04 -3.20 3.03
C GLU A 44 -15.80 -2.94 3.89
N LYS A 45 -14.62 -2.83 3.28
CA LYS A 45 -13.35 -2.63 3.99
C LYS A 45 -12.29 -2.03 3.10
N VAL A 46 -11.23 -1.52 3.71
CA VAL A 46 -9.97 -1.23 3.05
C VAL A 46 -8.96 -2.27 3.49
N ILE A 47 -8.44 -3.03 2.54
CA ILE A 47 -7.28 -3.90 2.78
C ILE A 47 -6.05 -3.00 2.81
N VAL A 48 -5.35 -2.99 3.93
CA VAL A 48 -4.12 -2.21 4.13
C VAL A 48 -2.99 -3.19 4.34
N GLU A 49 -1.93 -3.08 3.56
CA GLU A 49 -0.80 -4.02 3.59
C GLU A 49 0.57 -3.32 3.62
N ALA A 50 1.54 -3.98 4.25
CA ALA A 50 2.96 -3.69 4.15
C ALA A 50 3.72 -4.93 3.70
N VAL A 51 4.78 -4.75 2.92
CA VAL A 51 5.58 -5.86 2.41
C VAL A 51 6.12 -6.76 3.52
N SER A 52 6.17 -8.08 3.29
CA SER A 52 6.84 -9.02 4.18
C SER A 52 8.17 -9.53 3.64
N ASP A 53 8.95 -10.19 4.51
CA ASP A 53 10.28 -10.74 4.22
C ASP A 53 10.35 -11.67 3.02
N GLN A 54 9.24 -12.31 2.63
CA GLN A 54 9.23 -13.23 1.50
C GLN A 54 9.48 -12.53 0.15
N PHE A 55 9.31 -11.21 0.10
CA PHE A 55 9.46 -10.40 -1.10
C PHE A 55 10.71 -9.51 -1.08
N LEU A 56 11.41 -9.47 0.06
CA LEU A 56 12.62 -8.70 0.24
C LEU A 56 13.83 -9.59 -0.04
N ASP A 57 14.87 -9.01 -0.63
CA ASP A 57 16.19 -9.65 -0.67
C ASP A 57 16.63 -10.03 0.75
N VAL A 58 17.39 -11.12 0.90
CA VAL A 58 17.84 -11.62 2.22
C VAL A 58 18.55 -10.54 3.03
N SER A 59 19.33 -9.67 2.38
CA SER A 59 20.03 -8.55 3.03
C SER A 59 19.12 -7.40 3.48
N ARG A 60 17.84 -7.44 3.11
CA ARG A 60 16.82 -6.42 3.37
C ARG A 60 15.65 -6.94 4.19
N GLN A 61 15.63 -8.23 4.52
CA GLN A 61 14.65 -8.79 5.43
C GLN A 61 14.68 -8.05 6.76
N ILE A 62 13.51 -7.85 7.35
CA ILE A 62 13.38 -7.10 8.57
C ILE A 62 13.87 -7.93 9.76
N THR A 63 14.52 -7.27 10.71
CA THR A 63 15.00 -7.86 11.95
C THR A 63 13.83 -8.20 12.87
N GLU A 64 14.08 -8.98 13.93
CA GLU A 64 13.05 -9.27 14.92
C GLU A 64 12.52 -8.00 15.61
N ASP A 65 13.40 -7.04 15.92
CA ASP A 65 12.99 -5.74 16.47
C ASP A 65 12.06 -4.98 15.51
N GLN A 66 12.33 -5.04 14.21
CA GLN A 66 11.47 -4.44 13.20
C GLN A 66 10.10 -5.16 13.08
N ARG A 67 10.05 -6.49 13.25
CA ARG A 67 8.78 -7.23 13.34
C ARG A 67 7.95 -6.81 14.54
N ILE A 68 8.60 -6.65 15.70
CA ILE A 68 7.96 -6.14 16.92
C ILE A 68 7.41 -4.74 16.67
N GLN A 69 8.17 -3.86 16.04
CA GLN A 69 7.70 -2.51 15.70
C GLN A 69 6.49 -2.53 14.76
N LEU A 70 6.43 -3.44 13.77
CA LEU A 70 5.23 -3.60 12.93
C LEU A 70 4.03 -4.05 13.76
N ALA A 71 4.19 -5.02 14.66
CA ALA A 71 3.12 -5.44 15.55
C ALA A 71 2.62 -4.29 16.45
N GLU A 72 3.53 -3.49 17.02
CA GLU A 72 3.20 -2.31 17.85
C GLU A 72 2.49 -1.20 17.05
N LEU A 73 2.77 -1.11 15.75
CA LEU A 73 2.05 -0.23 14.82
C LEU A 73 0.64 -0.74 14.49
N GLY A 74 0.27 -1.95 14.92
CA GLY A 74 -1.03 -2.57 14.70
C GLY A 74 -1.11 -3.39 13.42
N TRP A 75 0.03 -3.84 12.90
CA TRP A 75 0.07 -4.82 11.81
C TRP A 75 -0.06 -6.24 12.34
N THR A 76 -0.86 -7.06 11.66
CA THR A 76 -0.91 -8.51 11.84
C THR A 76 0.12 -9.17 10.91
N PRO A 77 0.95 -10.12 11.41
CA PRO A 77 1.95 -10.79 10.60
C PRO A 77 1.32 -11.64 9.49
N PRO A 78 2.05 -11.90 8.39
CA PRO A 78 1.57 -12.79 7.34
C PRO A 78 1.37 -14.21 7.90
N GLU A 79 0.17 -14.75 7.72
CA GLU A 79 -0.14 -16.15 8.01
C GLU A 79 0.00 -17.00 6.74
N ALA A 80 0.78 -18.09 6.81
CA ALA A 80 1.15 -18.94 5.66
C ALA A 80 -0.03 -19.42 4.78
N ALA A 81 -1.26 -19.43 5.29
CA ALA A 81 -2.46 -19.85 4.56
C ALA A 81 -3.35 -18.70 4.05
N GLN A 82 -3.25 -17.49 4.62
CA GLN A 82 -4.24 -16.42 4.43
C GLN A 82 -3.68 -15.15 3.80
N GLY A 83 -2.38 -14.89 3.98
CA GLY A 83 -1.78 -13.63 3.56
C GLY A 83 -0.27 -13.74 3.46
N ILE A 84 0.29 -12.98 2.54
CA ILE A 84 1.73 -12.97 2.27
C ILE A 84 2.40 -11.64 2.63
N ASN A 85 1.61 -10.66 3.06
CA ASN A 85 2.04 -9.35 3.52
C ASN A 85 1.59 -9.18 4.97
N TRP A 86 2.17 -8.19 5.65
CA TRP A 86 1.61 -7.68 6.90
C TRP A 86 0.31 -6.96 6.58
N GLU A 87 -0.73 -7.17 7.39
CA GLU A 87 -2.05 -6.59 7.12
C GLU A 87 -2.61 -5.82 8.32
N SER A 88 -3.42 -4.81 8.04
CA SER A 88 -4.16 -4.08 9.08
C SER A 88 -5.46 -3.51 8.49
N PRO A 89 -6.41 -4.38 8.13
CA PRO A 89 -7.63 -3.96 7.45
C PRO A 89 -8.47 -3.03 8.33
N ILE A 90 -9.18 -2.10 7.70
CA ILE A 90 -10.12 -1.20 8.37
C ILE A 90 -11.50 -1.31 7.72
N ALA A 91 -12.56 -1.18 8.51
CA ALA A 91 -13.93 -1.24 8.01
C ALA A 91 -14.26 -0.02 7.13
N ALA A 92 -15.07 -0.22 6.10
CA ALA A 92 -15.66 0.86 5.32
C ALA A 92 -17.13 1.08 5.74
N PRO A 93 -17.64 2.33 5.72
CA PRO A 93 -16.94 3.56 5.37
C PRO A 93 -15.89 3.96 6.41
N VAL A 94 -14.76 4.49 5.95
CA VAL A 94 -13.63 4.82 6.83
C VAL A 94 -13.88 6.14 7.57
N SER A 95 -13.77 6.12 8.90
CA SER A 95 -13.87 7.34 9.71
C SER A 95 -12.62 8.21 9.53
N ALA A 96 -12.73 9.53 9.73
CA ALA A 96 -11.57 10.43 9.68
C ALA A 96 -10.49 10.06 10.73
N GLN A 97 -10.90 9.48 11.86
CA GLN A 97 -9.98 9.00 12.89
C GLN A 97 -9.20 7.78 12.40
N ASP A 98 -9.88 6.78 11.83
CA ASP A 98 -9.24 5.57 11.32
C ASP A 98 -8.36 5.87 10.11
N ALA A 99 -8.79 6.79 9.24
CA ALA A 99 -7.98 7.28 8.13
C ALA A 99 -6.68 7.94 8.61
N ARG A 100 -6.75 8.80 9.64
CA ARG A 100 -5.55 9.43 10.21
C ARG A 100 -4.62 8.40 10.86
N ALA A 101 -5.16 7.47 11.64
CA ALA A 101 -4.37 6.41 12.26
C ALA A 101 -3.69 5.51 11.21
N THR A 102 -4.42 5.18 10.14
CA THR A 102 -3.90 4.40 9.01
C THR A 102 -2.81 5.15 8.26
N ALA A 103 -3.01 6.43 7.94
CA ALA A 103 -1.99 7.27 7.30
C ALA A 103 -0.69 7.34 8.12
N GLN A 104 -0.81 7.52 9.44
CA GLN A 104 0.34 7.51 10.35
C GLN A 104 1.04 6.16 10.40
N ARG A 105 0.28 5.06 10.43
CA ARG A 105 0.82 3.70 10.37
C ARG A 105 1.65 3.49 9.11
N LEU A 106 1.10 3.83 7.94
CA LEU A 106 1.79 3.69 6.65
C LEU A 106 3.12 4.48 6.62
N VAL A 107 3.08 5.74 7.05
CA VAL A 107 4.27 6.60 7.12
C VAL A 107 5.32 6.05 8.08
N ARG A 108 4.92 5.63 9.29
CA ARG A 108 5.85 5.05 10.27
C ARG A 108 6.43 3.72 9.81
N THR A 109 5.66 2.88 9.12
CA THR A 109 6.19 1.65 8.52
C THR A 109 7.28 1.94 7.49
N LEU A 110 7.06 2.89 6.58
CA LEU A 110 8.07 3.24 5.59
C LEU A 110 9.31 3.89 6.24
N ARG A 111 9.11 4.83 7.16
CA ARG A 111 10.18 5.62 7.78
C ARG A 111 10.95 4.84 8.85
N ASP A 112 10.25 4.28 9.83
CA ASP A 112 10.84 3.71 11.05
C ASP A 112 11.26 2.26 10.84
N VAL A 113 10.42 1.47 10.14
CA VAL A 113 10.68 0.03 9.94
C VAL A 113 11.55 -0.20 8.70
N HIS A 114 11.14 0.30 7.54
CA HIS A 114 11.89 0.07 6.29
C HIS A 114 12.98 1.10 5.99
N ALA A 115 13.19 2.06 6.90
CA ALA A 115 14.23 3.08 6.81
C ALA A 115 14.24 3.81 5.46
N VAL A 116 13.07 4.13 4.90
CA VAL A 116 12.99 5.02 3.74
C VAL A 116 13.42 6.42 4.20
N PRO A 117 14.45 7.05 3.60
CA PRO A 117 15.07 8.25 4.19
C PRO A 117 14.15 9.47 4.27
N ASN A 118 13.31 9.70 3.26
CA ASN A 118 12.39 10.84 3.18
C ASN A 118 11.26 10.55 2.17
N PRO A 119 10.15 11.31 2.18
CA PRO A 119 9.04 11.10 1.25
C PRO A 119 9.41 11.31 -0.22
N GLY A 120 10.40 12.15 -0.53
CA GLY A 120 10.88 12.35 -1.90
C GLY A 120 11.46 11.09 -2.55
N ARG A 121 11.74 10.05 -1.76
CA ARG A 121 12.10 8.71 -2.23
C ARG A 121 10.91 7.85 -2.65
N LEU A 122 9.69 8.27 -2.34
CA LEU A 122 8.51 7.48 -2.62
C LEU A 122 7.95 7.82 -4.00
N ILE A 123 7.54 6.77 -4.69
CA ILE A 123 6.71 6.85 -5.88
C ILE A 123 5.31 6.41 -5.50
N GLN A 124 4.31 7.19 -5.92
CA GLN A 124 2.91 6.83 -5.83
C GLN A 124 2.42 6.16 -7.11
N ARG A 125 1.58 5.14 -6.95
CA ARG A 125 0.78 4.52 -8.01
C ARG A 125 -0.65 4.41 -7.51
N ALA A 126 -1.57 5.11 -8.18
CA ALA A 126 -2.98 5.08 -7.83
C ALA A 126 -3.83 4.84 -9.08
N TRP A 127 -4.79 3.93 -8.99
CA TRP A 127 -5.67 3.61 -10.11
C TRP A 127 -7.02 3.10 -9.60
N ARG A 128 -8.03 3.19 -10.46
CA ARG A 128 -9.31 2.49 -10.27
C ARG A 128 -9.31 1.22 -11.11
N GLU A 129 -10.04 0.23 -10.60
CA GLU A 129 -10.31 -1.08 -11.16
C GLU A 129 -10.14 -1.17 -12.68
N TRP A 130 -9.45 -2.22 -13.09
CA TRP A 130 -9.35 -2.59 -14.49
C TRP A 130 -10.73 -3.04 -14.98
N THR A 131 -11.27 -2.38 -16.00
CA THR A 131 -12.41 -2.92 -16.74
C THR A 131 -11.90 -3.68 -17.98
N PRO A 132 -12.36 -4.92 -18.23
CA PRO A 132 -12.00 -5.67 -19.43
C PRO A 132 -12.26 -4.88 -20.71
N GLU A 133 -13.29 -4.03 -20.71
CA GLU A 133 -13.64 -3.19 -21.86
C GLU A 133 -12.61 -2.09 -22.12
N ALA A 134 -11.95 -1.56 -21.10
CA ALA A 134 -10.99 -0.47 -21.26
C ALA A 134 -9.55 -0.95 -21.52
N ALA A 135 -9.24 -2.23 -21.20
CA ALA A 135 -7.90 -2.81 -21.28
C ALA A 135 -6.79 -1.94 -20.66
N ARG A 136 -7.15 -1.04 -19.75
CA ARG A 136 -6.27 -0.06 -19.11
C ARG A 136 -6.73 0.16 -17.68
N MET A 137 -5.79 0.50 -16.81
CA MET A 137 -6.09 1.03 -15.50
C MET A 137 -6.31 2.54 -15.64
N ASP A 138 -7.45 3.03 -15.18
CA ASP A 138 -7.71 4.47 -15.17
C ASP A 138 -6.93 5.09 -13.99
N PRO A 139 -5.93 5.94 -14.24
CA PRO A 139 -5.16 6.56 -13.17
C PRO A 139 -6.07 7.40 -12.27
N LEU A 140 -5.88 7.29 -10.96
CA LEU A 140 -6.55 8.17 -10.02
C LEU A 140 -5.72 9.46 -9.85
N PRO A 141 -6.28 10.64 -10.14
CA PRO A 141 -5.57 11.91 -9.92
C PRO A 141 -5.52 12.20 -8.42
N VAL A 142 -4.48 11.69 -7.74
CA VAL A 142 -4.20 11.93 -6.33
C VAL A 142 -2.92 12.76 -6.23
N ASP A 143 -2.95 13.86 -5.47
CA ASP A 143 -1.76 14.65 -5.17
C ASP A 143 -1.28 14.41 -3.73
N LEU A 144 -0.45 13.38 -3.54
CA LEU A 144 0.25 13.15 -2.28
C LEU A 144 1.56 13.96 -2.16
N GLY A 145 1.87 14.83 -3.13
CA GLY A 145 3.16 15.53 -3.20
C GLY A 145 4.32 14.59 -3.49
N LEU A 146 4.06 13.46 -4.15
CA LEU A 146 5.04 12.42 -4.47
C LEU A 146 5.24 12.32 -5.98
N ALA A 147 6.38 11.75 -6.39
CA ALA A 147 6.59 11.40 -7.79
C ALA A 147 5.56 10.35 -8.22
N VAL A 148 4.99 10.51 -9.42
CA VAL A 148 4.06 9.54 -10.02
C VAL A 148 4.86 8.57 -10.89
N ALA A 149 4.62 7.26 -10.76
CA ALA A 149 5.23 6.31 -11.68
C ALA A 149 4.75 6.59 -13.13
N GLY A 150 5.66 6.56 -14.11
CA GLY A 150 5.31 6.76 -15.52
C GLY A 150 4.31 5.72 -16.08
N GLN A 151 3.84 5.93 -17.32
CA GLN A 151 2.83 5.12 -17.99
C GLN A 151 3.09 3.60 -17.90
N PHE A 152 2.01 2.87 -17.60
CA PHE A 152 1.98 1.43 -17.40
C PHE A 152 2.42 0.66 -18.65
N SER A 153 3.43 -0.20 -18.51
CA SER A 153 3.28 -1.57 -19.00
C SER A 153 2.65 -2.36 -17.86
N ALA A 154 1.83 -3.39 -18.14
CA ALA A 154 1.16 -4.23 -17.15
C ALA A 154 2.06 -4.50 -15.92
N PRO A 155 1.48 -4.65 -14.70
CA PRO A 155 2.28 -4.91 -13.50
C PRO A 155 3.30 -6.01 -13.83
N PRO A 156 4.59 -5.85 -13.47
CA PRO A 156 5.55 -6.93 -13.65
C PRO A 156 4.90 -8.16 -13.04
N THR A 157 4.62 -9.16 -13.89
CA THR A 157 4.02 -10.48 -13.64
C THR A 157 3.49 -10.66 -12.22
N PRO A 158 2.18 -10.93 -12.01
CA PRO A 158 1.52 -10.85 -10.71
C PRO A 158 2.42 -11.41 -9.63
N VAL A 159 2.90 -10.53 -8.74
CA VAL A 159 3.67 -10.88 -7.55
C VAL A 159 2.72 -11.61 -6.61
N LYS A 160 2.25 -12.80 -7.02
CA LYS A 160 1.31 -13.70 -6.35
C LYS A 160 0.36 -13.02 -5.35
N VAL A 161 -0.19 -11.84 -5.68
CA VAL A 161 -1.00 -11.09 -4.72
C VAL A 161 -2.35 -11.81 -4.64
N PRO A 162 -2.75 -12.37 -3.48
CA PRO A 162 -3.89 -13.27 -3.40
C PRO A 162 -5.21 -12.66 -3.89
N TRP A 163 -5.35 -11.33 -3.82
CA TRP A 163 -6.53 -10.62 -4.28
C TRP A 163 -6.69 -10.59 -5.81
N TYR A 164 -5.59 -10.67 -6.59
CA TYR A 164 -5.66 -10.73 -8.06
C TYR A 164 -6.36 -12.02 -8.54
N LYS A 165 -6.20 -13.14 -7.81
CA LYS A 165 -6.94 -14.39 -8.08
C LYS A 165 -8.42 -14.31 -7.69
N ARG A 166 -8.78 -13.48 -6.72
CA ARG A 166 -10.18 -13.29 -6.29
C ARG A 166 -10.98 -12.41 -7.26
N LEU A 167 -10.34 -11.42 -7.90
CA LEU A 167 -11.01 -10.52 -8.86
C LEU A 167 -11.13 -11.12 -10.28
N PHE A 168 -10.21 -11.99 -10.70
CA PHE A 168 -10.16 -12.50 -12.07
C PHE A 168 -10.50 -14.00 -12.23
N GLY A 169 -10.96 -14.65 -11.17
CA GLY A 169 -11.51 -16.01 -11.21
C GLY A 169 -10.45 -17.11 -11.31
N ALA A 170 -10.46 -18.01 -10.32
CA ALA A 170 -10.28 -19.42 -10.63
C ALA A 170 -11.68 -20.04 -10.59
N GLY A 171 -12.29 -20.16 -11.77
CA GLY A 171 -13.25 -21.22 -11.97
C GLY A 171 -12.54 -22.55 -11.68
N SER A 172 -13.11 -23.32 -10.77
CA SER A 172 -12.91 -24.76 -10.67
C SER A 172 -14.28 -25.35 -10.46
#